data_AF-A0A7R9MKR6-F1
#
_entry.id   AF-A0A7R9MKR6-F1
#
_cell.length_a   1.000
_cell.length_b   1.000
_cell.length_c   1.000
_cell.angle_alpha   90.00
_cell.angle_beta   90.00
_cell.angle_gamma   90.00
#
_symmetry.space_group_name_H-M   'P 1'
#
loop_
_entity.id
_entity.type
_entity.pdbx_description
1 polymer ?
#
loop_
_entity_poly.entity_id
_entity_poly.type
_entity_poly.pdbx_seq_one_letter_code
_entity_poly.pdbx_strand_id
1 'polypeptide(L)'
;MPGFPSERFVNLSEWERNELLCSICQDVVNSPLVAQCCLQTFCRDCIHEWLNVRNTCPYDRSILNTTQLAKPPRILLNILAKLEIRCDFASNGCQEVLKLEELSQHSLKCYFGSGFCEKCFCLISESDESHKSVHNCVQSLLQLNRKSNQEIESLKQTLLSNTGVTDDQIGDYMLLDVNQYKSLMNEMKALKEENAITLERLERQEY
;
A
#
# COMPACT_ATOMS: atom_id res chain seq x y z
N MET A 1 20.76 2.47 7.23
CA MET A 1 19.49 1.90 7.67
C MET A 1 19.68 1.09 8.95
N PRO A 2 18.75 1.24 9.92
CA PRO A 2 18.65 0.34 11.06
C PRO A 2 18.32 -1.11 10.63
N GLY A 3 18.07 -1.99 11.61
CA GLY A 3 17.68 -3.39 11.35
C GLY A 3 16.36 -3.53 10.58
N PHE A 4 16.10 -4.74 10.09
CA PHE A 4 14.84 -5.10 9.45
C PHE A 4 13.80 -5.46 10.52
N PRO A 5 12.62 -4.81 10.52
CA PRO A 5 11.60 -5.04 11.54
C PRO A 5 11.25 -6.53 11.68
N SER A 6 11.45 -7.08 12.87
CA SER A 6 11.35 -8.53 13.10
C SER A 6 9.97 -9.11 12.79
N GLU A 7 8.91 -8.31 12.96
CA GLU A 7 7.52 -8.66 12.68
C GLU A 7 7.22 -8.92 11.20
N ARG A 8 8.10 -8.48 10.29
CA ARG A 8 7.93 -8.70 8.86
C ARG A 8 8.35 -10.09 8.40
N PHE A 9 9.11 -10.81 9.21
CA PHE A 9 9.59 -12.13 8.85
C PHE A 9 8.54 -13.19 9.17
N VAL A 10 8.29 -14.08 8.22
CA VAL A 10 7.26 -15.12 8.37
C VAL A 10 7.79 -16.41 8.98
N ASN A 11 9.11 -16.62 8.94
CA ASN A 11 9.75 -17.86 9.33
C ASN A 11 10.86 -17.68 10.39
N LEU A 12 10.81 -16.61 11.20
CA LEU A 12 11.73 -16.45 12.33
C LEU A 12 11.41 -17.48 13.43
N SER A 13 12.30 -18.46 13.60
CA SER A 13 12.32 -19.34 14.77
C SER A 13 12.80 -18.61 16.04
N GLU A 14 12.62 -19.24 17.20
CA GLU A 14 13.10 -18.71 18.47
C GLU A 14 14.64 -18.65 18.53
N TRP A 15 15.32 -19.63 17.94
CA TRP A 15 16.77 -19.62 17.78
C TRP A 15 17.25 -18.43 16.95
N GLU A 16 16.65 -18.19 15.79
CA GLU A 16 17.03 -17.08 14.90
C GLU A 16 16.76 -15.72 15.56
N ARG A 17 15.72 -15.60 16.38
CA ARG A 17 15.49 -14.41 17.21
C ARG A 17 16.63 -14.15 18.22
N ASN A 18 17.26 -15.17 18.76
CA ASN A 18 18.33 -14.95 19.74
C ASN A 18 19.66 -14.56 19.08
N GLU A 19 19.92 -15.06 17.86
CA GLU A 19 21.24 -14.95 17.23
C GLU A 19 21.32 -13.92 16.10
N LEU A 20 20.19 -13.56 15.49
CA LEU A 20 20.13 -12.66 14.32
C LEU A 20 19.55 -11.28 14.63
N LEU A 21 19.21 -10.99 15.87
CA LEU A 21 18.74 -9.67 16.28
C LEU A 21 19.90 -8.77 16.68
N CYS A 22 19.75 -7.49 16.37
CA CYS A 22 20.69 -6.45 16.74
C CYS A 22 20.52 -6.13 18.22
N SER A 23 21.58 -6.19 19.02
CA SER A 23 21.48 -5.90 20.46
C SER A 23 21.16 -4.43 20.78
N ILE A 24 21.14 -3.52 19.78
CA ILE A 24 20.72 -2.12 19.93
C ILE A 24 19.25 -1.93 19.53
N CYS A 25 18.89 -2.20 18.26
CA CYS A 25 17.55 -1.92 17.75
C CYS A 25 16.56 -3.07 17.94
N GLN A 26 17.01 -4.24 18.42
CA GLN A 26 16.19 -5.43 18.67
C GLN A 26 15.45 -5.98 17.44
N ASP A 27 15.94 -5.61 16.25
CA ASP A 27 15.44 -6.05 14.95
C ASP A 27 16.46 -6.92 14.22
N VAL A 28 16.03 -7.62 13.18
CA VAL A 28 16.90 -8.51 12.40
C VAL A 28 18.05 -7.69 11.79
N VAL A 29 19.28 -8.15 12.01
CA VAL A 29 20.48 -7.37 11.71
C VAL A 29 20.60 -7.03 10.22
N ASN A 30 20.85 -5.76 9.93
CA ASN A 30 21.18 -5.28 8.59
C ASN A 30 22.67 -4.94 8.52
N SER A 31 23.37 -5.47 7.51
CA SER A 31 24.82 -5.32 7.35
C SER A 31 25.58 -5.62 8.66
N PRO A 32 25.43 -6.84 9.23
CA PRO A 32 25.85 -7.15 10.59
C PRO A 32 27.36 -6.96 10.84
N LEU A 33 27.68 -6.50 12.05
CA LEU A 33 29.01 -6.44 12.62
C LEU A 33 29.00 -7.08 14.02
N VAL A 34 30.08 -7.78 14.36
CA VAL A 34 30.24 -8.46 15.65
C VAL A 34 31.32 -7.75 16.46
N ALA A 35 31.02 -7.42 17.71
CA ALA A 35 32.02 -6.85 18.62
C ALA A 35 32.92 -7.94 19.18
N GLN A 36 34.24 -7.80 19.04
CA GLN A 36 35.21 -8.80 19.51
C GLN A 36 35.22 -9.01 21.03
N CYS A 37 34.77 -8.01 21.81
CA CYS A 37 34.78 -8.11 23.28
C CYS A 37 33.72 -9.06 23.85
N CYS A 38 32.53 -9.14 23.24
CA CYS A 38 31.40 -9.91 23.76
C CYS A 38 30.68 -10.77 22.72
N LEU A 39 31.14 -10.76 21.47
CA LEU A 39 30.58 -11.49 20.32
C LEU A 39 29.12 -11.14 19.97
N GLN A 40 28.61 -10.03 20.50
CA GLN A 40 27.28 -9.53 20.16
C GLN A 40 27.24 -8.96 18.74
N THR A 41 26.11 -9.17 18.08
CA THR A 41 25.87 -8.73 16.70
C THR A 41 25.05 -7.44 16.67
N PHE A 42 25.47 -6.50 15.83
CA PHE A 42 24.83 -5.20 15.68
C PHE A 42 24.64 -4.89 14.20
N CYS A 43 23.62 -4.11 13.86
CA CYS A 43 23.58 -3.44 12.56
C CYS A 43 24.76 -2.47 12.46
N ARG A 44 25.38 -2.39 11.29
CA ARG A 44 26.49 -1.46 11.01
C ARG A 44 26.19 -0.05 11.52
N ASP A 45 25.05 0.49 11.12
CA ASP A 45 24.72 1.88 11.42
C ASP A 45 24.43 2.10 12.90
N CYS A 46 23.75 1.14 13.54
CA CYS A 46 23.47 1.20 14.98
C CYS A 46 24.76 1.25 15.81
N ILE A 47 25.74 0.37 15.54
CA ILE A 47 26.98 0.35 16.32
C ILE A 47 27.87 1.55 16.01
N HIS A 48 27.91 2.03 14.76
CA HIS A 48 28.67 3.22 14.41
C HIS A 48 28.09 4.48 15.05
N GLU A 49 26.76 4.64 15.05
CA GLU A 49 26.10 5.75 15.71
C GLU A 49 26.37 5.76 17.22
N TRP A 50 26.34 4.59 17.85
CA TRP A 50 26.72 4.45 19.26
C TRP A 50 28.18 4.85 19.49
N LEU A 51 29.10 4.32 18.69
CA LEU A 51 30.54 4.58 18.82
C LEU A 51 30.93 6.02 18.52
N ASN A 52 30.15 6.74 17.70
CA ASN A 52 30.34 8.17 17.46
C ASN A 52 30.13 9.01 18.74
N VAL A 53 29.32 8.52 19.68
CA VAL A 53 29.02 9.20 20.95
C VAL A 53 29.81 8.59 22.11
N ARG A 54 30.08 7.28 22.08
CA ARG A 54 30.66 6.52 23.20
C ARG A 54 31.65 5.47 22.72
N ASN A 55 32.90 5.51 23.19
CA ASN A 55 33.91 4.48 22.90
C ASN A 55 33.77 3.21 23.77
N THR A 56 32.53 2.72 23.92
CA THR A 56 32.21 1.55 24.77
C THR A 56 31.27 0.61 24.06
N CYS A 57 31.31 -0.68 24.38
CA CYS A 57 30.34 -1.64 23.88
C CYS A 57 28.94 -1.36 24.47
N PRO A 58 27.87 -1.36 23.66
CA PRO A 58 26.49 -1.23 24.16
C PRO A 58 26.06 -2.33 25.14
N TYR A 59 26.68 -3.51 25.04
CA TYR A 59 26.28 -4.70 25.80
C TYR A 59 26.99 -4.80 27.15
N ASP A 60 28.33 -4.88 27.16
CA ASP A 60 29.13 -5.12 28.37
C ASP A 60 29.87 -3.88 28.89
N ARG A 61 29.76 -2.74 28.18
CA ARG A 61 30.42 -1.46 28.49
C ARG A 61 31.95 -1.50 28.46
N SER A 62 32.55 -2.56 27.92
CA SER A 62 33.99 -2.62 27.65
C SER A 62 34.42 -1.53 26.67
N ILE A 63 35.68 -1.13 26.69
CA ILE A 63 36.22 -0.18 25.69
C ILE A 63 36.13 -0.83 24.32
N LEU A 64 35.43 -0.18 23.40
CA LEU A 64 35.20 -0.67 22.05
C LEU A 64 35.42 0.47 21.06
N ASN A 65 36.14 0.18 19.98
CA ASN A 65 36.33 1.07 18.84
C ASN A 65 35.91 0.36 17.54
N THR A 66 35.90 1.10 16.43
CA THR A 66 35.48 0.57 15.12
C THR A 66 36.42 -0.49 14.54
N THR A 67 37.68 -0.55 14.96
CA THR A 67 38.65 -1.56 14.48
C THR A 67 38.47 -2.92 15.15
N GLN A 68 37.79 -2.95 16.30
CA GLN A 68 37.43 -4.16 17.03
C GLN A 68 36.07 -4.74 16.60
N LEU A 69 35.50 -4.23 15.49
CA LEU A 69 34.31 -4.77 14.86
C LEU A 69 34.70 -5.72 13.73
N ALA A 70 34.20 -6.95 13.78
CA ALA A 70 34.44 -7.97 12.77
C ALA A 70 33.19 -8.24 11.94
N LYS A 71 33.38 -8.75 10.72
CA LYS A 71 32.27 -9.35 9.96
C LYS A 71 31.87 -10.68 10.61
N PRO A 72 30.58 -11.01 10.68
CA PRO A 72 30.15 -12.31 11.19
C PRO A 72 30.60 -13.46 10.27
N PRO A 73 30.63 -14.70 10.78
CA PRO A 73 30.87 -15.89 9.98
C PRO A 73 29.92 -15.99 8.78
N ARG A 74 30.43 -16.47 7.64
CA ARG A 74 29.65 -16.61 6.40
C ARG A 74 28.38 -17.45 6.56
N ILE A 75 28.40 -18.45 7.45
CA ILE A 75 27.23 -19.27 7.72
C ILE A 75 26.06 -18.43 8.27
N LEU A 76 26.31 -17.46 9.14
CA LEU A 76 25.30 -16.56 9.68
C LEU A 76 24.71 -15.68 8.59
N LEU A 77 25.56 -15.14 7.70
CA LEU A 77 25.12 -14.37 6.54
C LEU A 77 24.25 -15.19 5.59
N ASN A 78 24.58 -16.47 5.38
CA ASN A 78 23.79 -17.37 4.52
C ASN A 78 22.44 -17.72 5.14
N ILE A 79 22.34 -17.83 6.47
CA ILE A 79 21.06 -18.05 7.17
C ILE A 79 20.21 -16.78 7.03
N LEU A 80 20.79 -15.62 7.34
CA LEU A 80 20.14 -14.32 7.23
C LEU A 80 19.56 -14.09 5.81
N ALA A 81 20.34 -14.39 4.77
CA ALA A 81 19.94 -14.26 3.37
C ALA A 81 18.70 -15.10 3.00
N LYS A 82 18.52 -16.25 3.65
CA LYS A 82 17.43 -17.21 3.37
C LYS A 82 16.17 -16.98 4.19
N LEU A 83 16.20 -16.08 5.17
CA LEU A 83 15.01 -15.71 5.92
C LEU A 83 13.96 -15.14 4.96
N GLU A 84 12.69 -15.46 5.22
CA GLU A 84 11.57 -15.01 4.41
C GLU A 84 10.92 -13.80 5.07
N ILE A 85 10.79 -12.72 4.29
CA ILE A 85 10.31 -11.43 4.74
C ILE A 85 9.20 -10.91 3.83
N ARG A 86 8.19 -10.26 4.43
CA ARG A 86 7.17 -9.49 3.71
C ARG A 86 7.77 -8.21 3.13
N CYS A 87 7.32 -7.80 1.95
CA CYS A 87 7.73 -6.55 1.30
C CYS A 87 7.57 -5.30 2.19
N ASP A 88 8.41 -4.26 1.97
CA ASP A 88 8.32 -2.96 2.65
C ASP A 88 6.94 -2.30 2.45
N PHE A 89 6.32 -2.57 1.30
CA PHE A 89 5.05 -1.99 0.87
C PHE A 89 3.86 -2.90 1.17
N ALA A 90 3.97 -3.79 2.15
CA ALA A 90 2.86 -4.66 2.54
C ALA A 90 1.63 -3.89 3.01
N SER A 91 1.84 -2.75 3.70
CA SER A 91 0.76 -1.82 4.07
C SER A 91 0.03 -1.21 2.86
N ASN A 92 0.72 -1.11 1.72
CA ASN A 92 0.18 -0.55 0.49
C ASN A 92 -0.53 -1.62 -0.37
N GLY A 93 -0.48 -2.89 0.04
CA GLY A 93 -1.14 -4.00 -0.64
C GLY A 93 -0.19 -5.05 -1.24
N CYS A 94 1.13 -4.90 -1.09
CA CYS A 94 2.05 -5.94 -1.55
C CYS A 94 1.97 -7.20 -0.68
N GLN A 95 1.56 -8.33 -1.26
CA GLN A 95 1.42 -9.59 -0.53
C GLN A 95 2.63 -10.51 -0.66
N GLU A 96 3.67 -10.08 -1.38
CA GLU A 96 4.85 -10.89 -1.65
C GLU A 96 5.63 -11.19 -0.36
N VAL A 97 6.00 -12.47 -0.24
CA VAL A 97 6.93 -13.00 0.75
C VAL A 97 8.11 -13.56 -0.02
N LEU A 98 9.30 -13.06 0.28
CA LEU A 98 10.50 -13.32 -0.49
C LEU A 98 11.70 -13.50 0.44
N LYS A 99 12.79 -14.05 -0.09
CA LYS A 99 14.02 -14.16 0.70
C LYS A 99 14.60 -12.77 0.94
N LEU A 100 15.23 -12.58 2.10
CA LEU A 100 15.83 -11.30 2.47
C LEU A 100 16.85 -10.81 1.42
N GLU A 101 17.60 -11.73 0.80
CA GLU A 101 18.56 -11.39 -0.28
C GLU A 101 17.88 -10.81 -1.55
N GLU A 102 16.62 -11.16 -1.79
CA GLU A 102 15.83 -10.73 -2.96
C GLU A 102 15.08 -9.41 -2.69
N LEU A 103 14.95 -9.00 -1.43
CA LEU A 103 14.15 -7.84 -1.00
C LEU A 103 14.56 -6.55 -1.72
N SER A 104 15.86 -6.28 -1.81
CA SER A 104 16.36 -5.07 -2.47
C SER A 104 15.95 -4.98 -3.94
N GLN A 105 15.97 -6.11 -4.65
CA GLN A 105 15.60 -6.17 -6.07
C GLN A 105 14.10 -6.04 -6.25
N HIS A 106 13.31 -6.65 -5.35
CA HIS A 106 11.87 -6.52 -5.34
C HIS A 106 11.44 -5.07 -5.03
N SER A 107 11.99 -4.43 -4.01
CA SER A 107 11.61 -3.06 -3.62
C SER A 107 11.86 -2.06 -4.76
N LEU A 108 12.91 -2.27 -5.57
CA LEU A 108 13.20 -1.52 -6.80
C LEU A 108 12.25 -1.78 -7.97
N LYS A 109 11.31 -2.71 -7.84
CA LYS A 109 10.33 -3.06 -8.89
C LYS A 109 8.92 -3.22 -8.35
N CYS A 110 8.74 -2.93 -7.06
CA CYS A 110 7.48 -3.20 -6.39
C CYS A 110 6.43 -2.24 -6.92
N TYR A 111 5.36 -2.81 -7.48
CA TYR A 111 4.20 -2.04 -7.97
C TYR A 111 3.62 -1.11 -6.90
N PHE A 112 3.69 -1.53 -5.63
CA PHE A 112 3.16 -0.79 -4.49
C PHE A 112 4.14 0.21 -3.87
N GLY A 113 5.41 0.17 -4.28
CA GLY A 113 6.48 1.05 -3.78
C GLY A 113 6.86 2.20 -4.68
N SER A 114 6.46 2.11 -5.94
CA SER A 114 6.83 3.06 -6.99
C SER A 114 5.73 3.05 -8.03
N GLY A 115 5.14 4.21 -8.32
CA GLY A 115 4.13 4.32 -9.37
C GLY A 115 4.71 3.84 -10.70
N PHE A 116 3.95 3.12 -11.49
CA PHE A 116 4.40 2.62 -12.78
C PHE A 116 3.91 3.51 -13.92
N CYS A 117 4.79 3.95 -14.83
CA CYS A 117 4.35 4.59 -16.07
C CYS A 117 3.97 3.51 -17.10
N GLU A 118 2.67 3.32 -17.37
CA GLU A 118 2.18 2.36 -18.41
C GLU A 118 2.65 2.66 -19.83
N LYS A 119 3.02 3.91 -20.15
CA LYS A 119 3.53 4.30 -21.47
C LYS A 119 5.03 4.08 -21.66
N CYS A 120 5.78 4.08 -20.56
CA CYS A 120 7.24 4.14 -20.55
C CYS A 120 7.87 2.87 -19.97
N PHE A 121 7.06 2.06 -19.28
CA PHE A 121 7.45 0.88 -18.51
C PHE A 121 8.55 1.13 -17.45
N CYS A 122 8.71 2.38 -17.02
CA CYS A 122 9.68 2.73 -15.98
C CYS A 122 9.00 3.01 -14.63
N LEU A 123 9.80 2.82 -13.58
CA LEU A 123 9.43 3.17 -12.22
C LEU A 123 9.40 4.70 -12.07
N ILE A 124 8.35 5.21 -11.45
CA ILE A 124 8.21 6.60 -11.04
C ILE A 124 8.54 6.65 -9.54
N SER A 125 9.69 7.22 -9.21
CA SER A 125 9.98 7.72 -7.86
C SER A 125 9.64 9.21 -7.76
N GLU A 126 9.35 9.72 -6.55
CA GLU A 126 9.09 11.16 -6.32
C GLU A 126 10.28 12.05 -6.76
N SER A 127 11.48 11.48 -6.79
CA SER A 127 12.75 12.12 -7.13
C SER A 127 13.21 11.94 -8.59
N ASP A 128 12.45 11.28 -9.46
CA ASP A 128 12.91 10.96 -10.81
C ASP A 128 12.86 12.16 -11.78
N GLU A 129 13.92 12.97 -11.78
CA GLU A 129 14.16 13.99 -12.81
C GLU A 129 14.36 13.36 -14.19
N SER A 130 14.94 12.15 -14.24
CA SER A 130 15.16 11.39 -15.46
C SER A 130 13.83 11.12 -16.19
N HIS A 131 12.79 10.73 -15.45
CA HIS A 131 11.47 10.48 -15.99
C HIS A 131 10.78 11.75 -16.50
N LYS A 132 10.89 12.87 -15.76
CA LYS A 132 10.32 14.17 -16.14
C LYS A 132 10.90 14.69 -17.48
N SER A 133 12.16 14.38 -17.77
CA SER A 133 12.83 14.80 -19.01
C SER A 133 12.44 13.97 -20.24
N VAL A 134 12.09 12.70 -20.07
CA VAL A 134 11.75 11.78 -21.17
C VAL A 134 10.24 11.74 -21.43
N HIS A 135 9.40 11.80 -20.38
CA HIS A 135 7.95 11.74 -20.52
C HIS A 135 7.22 12.44 -19.37
N ASN A 136 6.45 13.48 -19.68
CA ASN A 136 5.57 14.14 -18.71
C ASN A 136 4.24 13.38 -18.62
N CYS A 137 4.21 12.34 -17.78
CA CYS A 137 3.03 11.49 -17.55
C CYS A 137 1.76 12.28 -17.24
N VAL A 138 1.86 13.34 -16.44
CA VAL A 138 0.72 14.19 -16.07
C VAL A 138 0.15 14.84 -17.33
N GLN A 139 1.00 15.36 -18.21
CA GLN A 139 0.56 15.98 -19.46
C GLN A 139 -0.01 14.95 -20.45
N SER A 140 0.59 13.77 -20.53
CA SER A 140 0.08 12.64 -21.31
C SER A 140 -1.30 12.17 -20.83
N LEU A 141 -1.53 12.12 -19.52
CA LEU A 141 -2.83 11.78 -18.93
C LEU A 141 -3.86 12.88 -19.20
N LEU A 142 -3.49 14.16 -19.06
CA LEU A 142 -4.36 15.28 -19.40
C LEU A 142 -4.76 15.26 -20.89
N GLN A 143 -3.84 14.92 -21.78
CA GLN A 143 -4.14 14.77 -23.21
C GLN A 143 -5.09 13.61 -23.49
N LEU A 144 -4.87 12.44 -22.86
CA LEU A 144 -5.76 11.28 -22.99
C LEU A 144 -7.16 11.60 -22.45
N ASN A 145 -7.25 12.20 -21.27
CA ASN A 145 -8.51 12.58 -20.66
C ASN A 145 -9.27 13.59 -21.53
N ARG A 146 -8.58 14.61 -22.08
CA ARG A 146 -9.17 15.54 -23.06
C ARG A 146 -9.72 14.82 -24.30
N LYS A 147 -8.95 13.88 -24.86
CA LYS A 147 -9.36 13.13 -26.05
C LYS A 147 -10.59 12.26 -25.76
N SER A 148 -10.59 11.51 -24.65
CA SER A 148 -11.77 10.74 -24.22
C SER A 148 -12.98 11.62 -23.98
N ASN A 149 -12.83 12.79 -23.34
CA ASN A 149 -13.94 13.72 -23.13
C ASN A 149 -14.49 14.28 -24.45
N GLN A 150 -13.62 14.57 -25.43
CA GLN A 150 -14.06 15.01 -26.77
C GLN A 150 -14.82 13.90 -27.51
N GLU A 151 -14.37 12.65 -27.42
CA GLU A 151 -15.06 11.50 -28.00
C GLU A 151 -16.41 11.23 -27.32
N ILE A 152 -16.49 11.36 -26.00
CA ILE A 152 -17.76 11.27 -25.27
C ILE A 152 -18.72 12.36 -25.76
N GLU A 153 -18.25 13.59 -25.94
CA GLU A 153 -19.10 14.69 -26.37
C GLU A 153 -19.58 14.51 -27.82
N SER A 154 -18.72 14.05 -28.73
CA SER A 154 -19.13 13.76 -30.11
C SER A 154 -20.13 12.62 -30.20
N LEU A 155 -19.96 11.58 -29.38
CA LEU A 155 -20.91 10.48 -29.26
C LEU A 155 -22.26 10.95 -28.71
N LYS A 156 -22.26 11.80 -27.68
CA LYS A 156 -23.50 12.44 -27.17
C LYS A 156 -24.22 13.22 -28.25
N GLN A 157 -23.52 14.08 -28.99
CA GLN A 157 -24.12 14.87 -30.08
C GLN A 157 -24.69 13.98 -31.18
N THR A 158 -23.99 12.89 -31.53
CA THR A 158 -24.47 11.91 -32.52
C THR A 158 -25.71 11.15 -32.03
N LEU A 159 -25.78 10.83 -30.74
CA LEU A 159 -26.96 10.22 -30.12
C LEU A 159 -28.15 11.19 -30.12
N LEU A 160 -27.94 12.45 -29.75
CA LEU A 160 -28.98 13.50 -29.79
C LEU A 160 -29.50 13.68 -31.23
N SER A 161 -28.62 13.73 -32.24
CA SER A 161 -29.04 13.88 -33.64
C SER A 161 -29.80 12.66 -34.19
N ASN A 162 -29.42 11.45 -33.79
CA ASN A 162 -30.06 10.22 -34.28
C ASN A 162 -31.38 9.90 -33.56
N THR A 163 -31.54 10.32 -32.32
CA THR A 163 -32.76 10.12 -31.53
C THR A 163 -33.76 11.26 -31.69
N GLY A 164 -33.31 12.42 -32.18
CA GLY A 164 -34.14 13.64 -32.27
C GLY A 164 -34.48 14.24 -30.91
N VAL A 165 -33.86 13.73 -29.84
CA VAL A 165 -34.06 14.17 -28.46
C VAL A 165 -33.02 15.23 -28.14
N THR A 166 -33.44 16.39 -27.63
CA THR A 166 -32.52 17.45 -27.14
C THR A 166 -32.11 17.20 -25.69
N ASP A 167 -31.00 17.80 -25.24
CA ASP A 167 -30.52 17.63 -23.86
C ASP A 167 -31.59 18.05 -22.81
N ASP A 168 -32.40 19.07 -23.14
CA ASP A 168 -33.56 19.50 -22.36
C ASP A 168 -34.66 18.42 -22.30
N GLN A 169 -34.91 17.71 -23.40
CA GLN A 169 -35.89 16.62 -23.45
C GLN A 169 -35.43 15.38 -22.68
N ILE A 170 -34.13 15.11 -22.60
CA ILE A 170 -33.58 14.04 -21.74
C ILE A 170 -33.79 14.41 -20.26
N GLY A 171 -33.51 15.67 -19.90
CA GLY A 171 -33.79 16.19 -18.56
C GLY A 171 -35.27 16.06 -18.18
N ASP A 172 -36.17 16.43 -19.08
CA ASP A 172 -37.62 16.35 -18.88
C ASP A 172 -38.12 14.90 -18.80
N TYR A 173 -37.62 13.98 -19.63
CA TYR A 173 -37.99 12.56 -19.60
C TYR A 173 -37.54 11.90 -18.28
N MET A 174 -36.32 12.17 -17.83
CA MET A 174 -35.83 11.68 -16.54
C MET A 174 -36.61 12.30 -15.36
N LEU A 175 -36.99 13.58 -15.45
CA LEU A 175 -37.81 14.23 -14.42
C LEU A 175 -39.22 13.64 -14.36
N LEU A 176 -39.80 13.31 -15.52
CA LEU A 176 -41.09 12.61 -15.64
C LEU A 176 -41.05 11.23 -14.99
N ASP A 177 -40.04 10.41 -15.30
CA ASP A 177 -39.87 9.08 -14.71
C ASP A 177 -39.70 9.15 -13.18
N VAL A 178 -38.89 10.10 -12.69
CA VAL A 178 -38.69 10.33 -11.25
C VAL A 178 -39.99 10.77 -10.58
N ASN A 179 -40.77 11.64 -11.21
CA ASN A 179 -42.05 12.11 -10.67
C ASN A 179 -43.12 11.01 -10.69
N GLN A 180 -43.16 10.18 -11.73
CA GLN A 180 -44.06 9.03 -11.81
C GLN A 180 -43.74 8.00 -10.73
N TYR A 181 -42.45 7.70 -10.53
CA TYR A 181 -42.01 6.82 -9.44
C TYR A 181 -42.40 7.37 -8.07
N LYS A 182 -42.22 8.69 -7.83
CA LYS A 182 -42.66 9.34 -6.58
C LYS A 182 -44.18 9.25 -6.37
N SER A 183 -44.98 9.42 -7.42
CA SER A 183 -46.44 9.27 -7.33
C SER A 183 -46.83 7.86 -6.94
N LEU A 184 -46.26 6.85 -7.62
CA LEU A 184 -46.49 5.44 -7.30
C LEU A 184 -46.11 5.13 -5.85
N MET A 185 -44.98 5.66 -5.37
CA MET A 185 -44.52 5.45 -4.00
C MET A 185 -45.48 6.05 -2.97
N ASN A 186 -46.09 7.20 -3.26
CA ASN A 186 -47.10 7.82 -2.39
C ASN A 186 -48.40 7.01 -2.36
N GLU A 187 -48.87 6.51 -3.50
CA GLU A 187 -50.05 5.64 -3.58
C GLU A 187 -49.83 4.33 -2.81
N MET A 188 -48.66 3.70 -2.97
CA MET A 188 -48.28 2.51 -2.20
C MET A 188 -48.25 2.77 -0.70
N LYS A 189 -47.82 3.96 -0.27
CA LYS A 189 -47.82 4.33 1.14
C LYS A 189 -49.24 4.47 1.68
N ALA A 190 -50.12 5.17 0.95
CA ALA A 190 -51.52 5.34 1.32
C ALA A 190 -52.25 3.99 1.44
N LEU A 191 -52.05 3.08 0.47
CA LEU A 191 -52.62 1.73 0.52
C LEU A 191 -52.13 0.91 1.71
N LYS A 192 -50.85 1.06 2.10
CA LYS A 192 -50.32 0.39 3.30
C LYS A 192 -50.98 0.92 4.57
N GLU A 193 -51.21 2.23 4.66
CA GLU A 193 -51.86 2.87 5.80
C GLU A 193 -53.33 2.45 5.91
N GLU A 194 -54.05 2.42 4.80
CA GLU A 194 -55.44 1.96 4.74
C GLU A 194 -55.59 0.47 5.10
N ASN A 195 -54.69 -0.38 4.60
CA ASN A 195 -54.65 -1.80 4.95
C ASN A 195 -54.33 -2.01 6.44
N ALA A 196 -53.41 -1.23 7.02
CA ALA A 196 -53.11 -1.31 8.45
C ALA A 196 -54.33 -0.94 9.31
N ILE A 197 -55.04 0.13 8.96
CA ILE A 197 -56.29 0.53 9.63
C ILE A 197 -57.37 -0.56 9.50
N THR A 198 -57.47 -1.18 8.33
CA THR A 198 -58.46 -2.24 8.08
C THR A 198 -58.14 -3.51 8.86
N LEU A 199 -56.87 -3.90 8.93
CA LEU A 199 -56.39 -5.02 9.76
C LEU A 199 -56.70 -4.78 11.25
N GLU A 200 -56.37 -3.59 11.77
CA GLU A 200 -56.69 -3.24 13.17
C GLU A 200 -58.19 -3.26 13.47
N ARG A 201 -59.05 -2.96 12.48
CA ARG A 201 -60.51 -3.03 12.64
C ARG A 201 -61.02 -4.46 12.66
N LEU A 202 -60.48 -5.32 11.80
CA LEU A 202 -60.83 -6.74 11.76
C LEU A 202 -60.39 -7.44 13.06
N GLU A 203 -59.18 -7.18 13.54
CA GLU A 203 -58.68 -7.73 14.80
C GLU A 203 -59.55 -7.31 16.01
N ARG A 204 -60.13 -6.11 16.01
CA ARG A 204 -61.05 -5.65 17.08
C ARG A 204 -62.45 -6.26 16.99
N GLN A 205 -62.85 -6.85 15.87
CA GLN A 205 -64.15 -7.50 15.71
C GLN A 205 -64.11 -8.99 16.08
N GLU A 206 -62.92 -9.58 16.24
CA GLU A 206 -62.71 -10.98 16.62
C GLU A 206 -62.56 -11.22 18.15
N TYR A 207 -62.68 -10.16 18.97
CA TYR A 207 -62.70 -10.21 20.45
C TYR A 207 -64.01 -9.64 21.00
#